data_AF-A0A2D7TB19-F1
#
_entry.id   AF-A0A2D7TB19-F1
#
_cell.length_a   1.000
_cell.length_b   1.000
_cell.length_c   1.000
_cell.angle_alpha   90.00
_cell.angle_beta   90.00
_cell.angle_gamma   90.00
#
_symmetry.space_group_name_H-M   'P 1'
#
loop_
_entity.id
_entity.type
_entity.pdbx_description
1 polymer ?
#
loop_
_entity_poly.entity_id
_entity_poly.type
_entity_poly.pdbx_seq_one_letter_code
_entity_poly.pdbx_strand_id
1 'polypeptide(L)'
;QYVEGRIFQTTQQEFDGDFTKMHVKLNFRIVEVINQDAITEFVGHAHQNDHIRRQIRRYRGKVDAVVDVVTNDGYLVRLKPLIVTEGRVTSSMKKVMRRTVSEIITTFGSSCTYPNLQKAILGSDIETSMVKALNPIAKVRSAVIAKSELLKSGVVSSEGPTLDEIHAAEVKAEAELKAKKQAAESEVDEAPTILEAAEAMESISEKVSETSSEEISDEKEGIANDEDESVSEEVDYQSMTVPQLKELLKAAGKPVSGKKSDLIERLTGE
;
A
#
# COMPACT_ATOMS: atom_id res chain seq x y z
N GLN A 1 -25.44 -10.98 28.64
CA GLN A 1 -24.44 -11.09 29.73
C GLN A 1 -23.68 -12.42 29.78
N TYR A 2 -24.24 -13.53 30.27
CA TYR A 2 -23.44 -14.75 30.54
C TYR A 2 -22.72 -15.40 29.33
N VAL A 3 -22.99 -14.94 28.11
CA VAL A 3 -22.48 -15.51 26.84
C VAL A 3 -21.45 -14.58 26.17
N GLU A 4 -21.45 -13.27 26.45
CA GLU A 4 -20.39 -12.35 25.99
C GLU A 4 -18.99 -12.82 26.39
N GLY A 5 -17.99 -12.48 25.58
CA GLY A 5 -16.59 -12.82 25.78
C GLY A 5 -16.23 -14.29 25.54
N ARG A 6 -17.21 -15.20 25.42
CA ARG A 6 -16.96 -16.62 25.11
C ARG A 6 -16.39 -16.76 23.70
N ILE A 7 -15.48 -17.73 23.54
CA ILE A 7 -14.93 -18.10 22.24
C ILE A 7 -15.71 -19.29 21.68
N PHE A 8 -16.40 -19.06 20.57
CA PHE A 8 -16.97 -20.10 19.71
C PHE A 8 -15.90 -20.60 18.72
N GLN A 9 -15.95 -21.89 18.38
CA GLN A 9 -14.99 -22.50 17.45
C GLN A 9 -15.72 -23.35 16.41
N THR A 10 -15.35 -23.13 15.14
CA THR A 10 -16.01 -23.69 13.95
C THR A 10 -14.93 -24.13 12.95
N THR A 11 -15.20 -25.09 12.07
CA THR A 11 -14.27 -25.38 10.94
C THR A 11 -14.51 -24.43 9.77
N GLN A 12 -13.49 -24.17 8.95
CA GLN A 12 -13.67 -23.34 7.75
C GLN A 12 -14.65 -23.98 6.73
N GLN A 13 -14.77 -25.31 6.72
CA GLN A 13 -15.75 -26.04 5.90
C GLN A 13 -17.21 -25.61 6.20
N GLU A 14 -17.54 -25.37 7.47
CA GLU A 14 -18.89 -24.93 7.88
C GLU A 14 -19.17 -23.46 7.52
N PHE A 15 -18.14 -22.69 7.17
CA PHE A 15 -18.24 -21.25 6.83
C PHE A 15 -18.24 -21.01 5.31
N ASP A 16 -17.26 -21.57 4.59
CA ASP A 16 -17.11 -21.39 3.13
C ASP A 16 -17.75 -22.51 2.30
N GLY A 17 -18.13 -23.63 2.92
CA GLY A 17 -18.57 -24.85 2.23
C GLY A 17 -17.44 -25.70 1.63
N ASP A 18 -16.19 -25.23 1.65
CA ASP A 18 -15.05 -25.95 1.05
C ASP A 18 -14.47 -27.05 1.96
N PHE A 19 -14.49 -28.28 1.45
CA PHE A 19 -13.93 -29.46 2.08
C PHE A 19 -12.39 -29.52 2.07
N THR A 20 -11.68 -28.72 1.26
CA THR A 20 -10.20 -28.74 1.30
C THR A 20 -9.65 -28.18 2.63
N LYS A 21 -10.36 -27.22 3.23
CA LYS A 21 -9.95 -26.50 4.45
C LYS A 21 -10.61 -26.97 5.75
N MET A 22 -11.19 -28.18 5.78
CA MET A 22 -11.69 -28.87 7.00
C MET A 22 -10.72 -28.87 8.20
N HIS A 23 -9.41 -28.74 7.93
CA HIS A 23 -8.36 -28.78 8.94
C HIS A 23 -8.02 -27.39 9.54
N VAL A 24 -8.68 -26.33 9.06
CA VAL A 24 -8.60 -24.97 9.59
C VAL A 24 -9.75 -24.74 10.57
N LYS A 25 -9.43 -24.30 11.78
CA LYS A 25 -10.40 -23.94 12.83
C LYS A 25 -10.44 -22.43 13.00
N LEU A 26 -11.62 -21.85 12.88
CA LEU A 26 -11.90 -20.43 13.13
C LEU A 26 -12.30 -20.25 14.60
N ASN A 27 -11.87 -19.15 15.22
CA ASN A 27 -12.23 -18.80 16.60
C ASN A 27 -12.87 -17.41 16.61
N PHE A 28 -14.11 -17.35 17.09
CA PHE A 28 -14.91 -16.12 17.14
C PHE A 28 -15.25 -15.78 18.59
N ARG A 29 -15.09 -14.52 18.99
CA ARG A 29 -15.50 -14.01 20.31
C ARG A 29 -16.89 -13.42 20.20
N ILE A 30 -17.81 -13.82 21.05
CA ILE A 30 -19.12 -13.18 21.15
C ILE A 30 -18.94 -11.81 21.79
N VAL A 31 -19.28 -10.74 21.06
CA VAL A 31 -19.14 -9.34 21.50
C VAL A 31 -20.44 -8.88 22.16
N GLU A 32 -21.56 -9.10 21.48
CA GLU A 32 -22.90 -8.68 21.89
C GLU A 32 -23.92 -9.77 21.53
N VAL A 33 -25.06 -9.79 22.23
CA VAL A 33 -26.20 -10.66 21.91
C VAL A 33 -27.44 -9.80 21.75
N ILE A 34 -27.97 -9.70 20.53
CA ILE A 34 -29.15 -8.91 20.19
C ILE A 34 -30.33 -9.88 20.01
N ASN A 35 -31.36 -9.74 20.86
CA ASN A 35 -32.50 -10.64 20.94
C ASN A 35 -32.13 -12.11 21.22
N GLN A 36 -31.88 -12.90 20.17
CA GLN A 36 -31.44 -14.30 20.24
C GLN A 36 -30.15 -14.55 19.44
N ASP A 37 -29.71 -13.57 18.65
CA ASP A 37 -28.56 -13.69 17.76
C ASP A 37 -27.29 -13.14 18.42
N ALA A 38 -26.17 -13.84 18.26
CA ALA A 38 -24.88 -13.46 18.82
C ALA A 38 -23.99 -12.81 17.76
N ILE A 39 -23.65 -11.53 17.94
CA ILE A 39 -22.67 -10.83 17.10
C ILE A 39 -21.27 -11.25 17.54
N THR A 40 -20.42 -11.66 16.58
CA THR A 40 -19.10 -12.21 16.90
C THR A 40 -17.95 -11.54 16.12
N GLU A 41 -16.85 -11.31 16.82
CA GLU A 41 -15.59 -10.80 16.28
C GLU A 41 -14.66 -11.99 15.98
N PHE A 42 -13.99 -11.97 14.82
CA PHE A 42 -12.96 -12.94 14.50
C PHE A 42 -11.71 -12.71 15.37
N VAL A 43 -11.39 -13.66 16.26
CA VAL A 43 -10.19 -13.60 17.11
C VAL A 43 -8.98 -14.19 16.41
N GLY A 44 -9.20 -15.10 15.46
CA GLY A 44 -8.13 -15.73 14.69
C GLY A 44 -8.42 -17.17 14.32
N HIS A 45 -7.66 -17.70 13.37
CA HIS A 45 -7.72 -19.10 12.95
C HIS A 45 -6.56 -19.90 13.53
N ALA A 46 -6.70 -21.22 13.59
CA ALA A 46 -5.65 -22.16 13.95
C ALA A 46 -5.76 -23.43 13.09
N HIS A 47 -4.64 -23.87 12.51
CA HIS A 47 -4.56 -25.16 11.84
C HIS A 47 -4.55 -26.31 12.86
N GLN A 48 -5.31 -27.38 12.59
CA GLN A 48 -5.39 -28.54 13.47
C GLN A 48 -4.03 -29.22 13.63
N ASN A 49 -3.66 -29.51 14.89
CA ASN A 49 -2.37 -30.13 15.25
C ASN A 49 -2.04 -31.40 14.46
N ASP A 50 -3.04 -32.21 14.09
CA ASP A 50 -2.84 -33.40 13.26
C ASP A 50 -2.32 -33.05 11.85
N HIS A 51 -2.92 -32.06 11.18
CA HIS A 51 -2.48 -31.64 9.85
C HIS A 51 -1.03 -31.12 9.90
N ILE A 52 -0.70 -30.29 10.89
CA ILE A 52 0.67 -29.78 11.13
C ILE A 52 1.65 -30.96 11.33
N ARG A 53 1.29 -31.95 12.17
CA ARG A 53 2.09 -33.16 12.40
C ARG A 53 2.24 -34.02 11.14
N ARG A 54 1.24 -34.09 10.26
CA ARG A 54 1.27 -34.85 9.01
C ARG A 54 2.19 -34.22 7.95
N GLN A 55 2.29 -32.89 7.92
CA GLN A 55 3.21 -32.15 7.05
C GLN A 55 4.68 -32.33 7.48
N ILE A 56 4.98 -32.15 8.77
CA ILE A 56 6.35 -32.20 9.32
C ILE A 56 6.83 -33.66 9.36
N ARG A 57 7.94 -33.96 8.67
CA ARG A 57 8.53 -35.30 8.63
C ARG A 57 10.05 -35.25 8.79
N ARG A 58 10.66 -36.41 9.12
CA ARG A 58 12.12 -36.59 9.10
C ARG A 58 12.68 -36.16 7.72
N TYR A 59 13.93 -35.70 7.71
CA TYR A 59 14.66 -35.19 6.52
C TYR A 59 14.10 -33.90 5.86
N ARG A 60 13.04 -33.28 6.40
CA ARG A 60 12.51 -31.98 5.94
C ARG A 60 13.00 -30.82 6.79
N GLY A 61 13.07 -29.63 6.19
CA GLY A 61 13.18 -28.37 6.91
C GLY A 61 11.81 -27.91 7.43
N LYS A 62 11.71 -27.69 8.75
CA LYS A 62 10.72 -26.78 9.34
C LYS A 62 11.35 -25.38 9.42
N VAL A 63 10.59 -24.37 8.99
CA VAL A 63 10.86 -22.94 9.29
C VAL A 63 9.58 -22.34 9.85
N ASP A 64 9.76 -21.54 10.89
CA ASP A 64 8.72 -20.89 11.68
C ASP A 64 9.12 -19.42 11.91
N ALA A 65 8.13 -18.53 11.91
CA ALA A 65 8.29 -17.14 12.36
C ALA A 65 7.08 -16.71 13.18
N VAL A 66 7.21 -15.56 13.85
CA VAL A 66 6.11 -14.82 14.46
C VAL A 66 6.24 -13.41 13.93
N VAL A 67 5.16 -12.87 13.37
CA VAL A 67 5.13 -11.54 12.74
C VAL A 67 3.92 -10.81 13.30
N ASP A 68 4.16 -9.66 13.91
CA ASP A 68 3.10 -8.80 14.42
C ASP A 68 2.91 -7.66 13.42
N VAL A 69 1.67 -7.41 13.01
CA VAL A 69 1.31 -6.38 12.03
C VAL A 69 0.13 -5.57 12.54
N VAL A 70 0.10 -4.29 12.17
CA VAL A 70 -1.03 -3.38 12.39
C VAL A 70 -1.71 -3.16 11.05
N THR A 71 -3.03 -3.36 10.97
CA THR A 71 -3.82 -3.07 9.75
C THR A 71 -4.11 -1.58 9.62
N ASN A 72 -4.61 -1.16 8.45
CA ASN A 72 -5.00 0.23 8.18
C ASN A 72 -5.98 0.77 9.24
N ASP A 73 -6.92 -0.08 9.68
CA ASP A 73 -7.96 0.18 10.69
C ASP A 73 -7.48 -0.08 12.15
N GLY A 74 -6.16 -0.18 12.35
CA GLY A 74 -5.53 -0.21 13.68
C GLY A 74 -5.61 -1.52 14.45
N TYR A 75 -6.10 -2.61 13.84
CA TYR A 75 -6.11 -3.93 14.48
C TYR A 75 -4.68 -4.47 14.59
N LEU A 76 -4.26 -4.90 15.78
CA LEU A 76 -2.94 -5.49 16.00
C LEU A 76 -3.05 -7.02 15.98
N VAL A 77 -2.50 -7.62 14.92
CA VAL A 77 -2.65 -9.05 14.60
C VAL A 77 -1.30 -9.74 14.57
N ARG A 78 -1.17 -10.85 15.30
CA ARG A 78 0.00 -11.72 15.31
C ARG A 78 -0.22 -12.91 14.39
N LEU A 79 0.62 -13.04 13.38
CA LEU A 79 0.59 -14.10 12.37
C LEU A 79 1.77 -15.06 12.56
N LYS A 80 1.49 -16.36 12.54
CA LYS A 80 2.46 -17.43 12.79
C LYS A 80 2.61 -18.32 11.56
N PRO A 81 3.38 -17.89 10.54
CA PRO A 81 3.65 -18.70 9.35
C PRO A 81 4.44 -19.96 9.69
N LEU A 82 4.05 -21.07 9.06
CA LEU A 82 4.73 -22.35 9.09
C LEU A 82 5.11 -22.73 7.65
N ILE A 83 6.40 -22.99 7.44
CA ILE A 83 6.94 -23.39 6.14
C ILE A 83 7.59 -24.77 6.30
N VAL A 84 7.23 -25.68 5.40
CA VAL A 84 7.78 -27.03 5.31
C VAL A 84 8.37 -27.23 3.92
N THR A 85 9.69 -27.45 3.88
CA THR A 85 10.43 -27.69 2.63
C THR A 85 10.43 -29.17 2.25
N GLU A 86 10.89 -29.46 1.02
CA GLU A 86 11.08 -30.85 0.58
C GLU A 86 12.29 -31.53 1.20
N GLY A 87 13.46 -30.89 1.13
CA GLY A 87 14.71 -31.36 1.76
C GLY A 87 15.03 -30.66 3.08
N ARG A 88 16.19 -30.97 3.65
CA ARG A 88 16.80 -30.19 4.76
C ARG A 88 17.30 -28.85 4.23
N VAL A 89 17.32 -27.85 5.12
CA VAL A 89 17.70 -26.45 4.84
C VAL A 89 18.68 -25.96 5.89
N THR A 90 19.74 -25.27 5.49
CA THR A 90 20.80 -24.75 6.36
C THR A 90 20.30 -23.60 7.25
N SER A 91 20.97 -23.36 8.37
CA SER A 91 20.61 -22.28 9.31
C SER A 91 20.59 -20.89 8.67
N SER A 92 21.52 -20.61 7.75
CA SER A 92 21.57 -19.36 6.97
C SER A 92 20.35 -19.21 6.06
N MET A 93 20.04 -20.21 5.24
CA MET A 93 18.84 -20.22 4.39
C MET A 93 17.56 -20.04 5.23
N LYS A 94 17.44 -20.72 6.39
CA LYS A 94 16.30 -20.51 7.30
C LYS A 94 16.17 -19.06 7.80
N LYS A 95 17.30 -18.37 8.05
CA LYS A 95 17.28 -16.95 8.45
C LYS A 95 16.76 -16.06 7.31
N VAL A 96 17.18 -16.32 6.07
CA VAL A 96 16.67 -15.61 4.88
C VAL A 96 15.18 -15.88 4.68
N MET A 97 14.75 -17.14 4.71
CA MET A 97 13.32 -17.52 4.54
C MET A 97 12.40 -16.90 5.60
N ARG A 98 12.88 -16.74 6.85
CA ARG A 98 12.13 -16.00 7.88
C ARG A 98 12.01 -14.52 7.53
N ARG A 99 13.13 -13.89 7.14
CA ARG A 99 13.18 -12.47 6.80
C ARG A 99 12.24 -12.12 5.65
N THR A 100 12.32 -12.82 4.52
CA THR A 100 11.46 -12.56 3.35
C THR A 100 9.98 -12.77 3.66
N VAL A 101 9.64 -13.77 4.49
CA VAL A 101 8.26 -14.02 4.92
C VAL A 101 7.74 -12.96 5.88
N SER A 102 8.59 -12.46 6.80
CA SER A 102 8.26 -11.31 7.62
C SER A 102 8.01 -10.06 6.77
N GLU A 103 8.89 -9.77 5.81
CA GLU A 103 8.76 -8.64 4.89
C GLU A 103 7.46 -8.73 4.08
N ILE A 104 7.13 -9.90 3.51
CA ILE A 104 5.86 -10.11 2.78
C ILE A 104 4.63 -9.93 3.69
N ILE A 105 4.63 -10.52 4.90
CA ILE A 105 3.50 -10.44 5.83
C ILE A 105 3.29 -9.00 6.31
N THR A 106 4.36 -8.29 6.68
CA THR A 106 4.28 -6.90 7.12
C THR A 106 3.77 -6.00 6.00
N THR A 107 4.37 -6.06 4.80
CA THR A 107 3.94 -5.24 3.65
C THR A 107 2.49 -5.50 3.26
N PHE A 108 2.05 -6.76 3.24
CA PHE A 108 0.65 -7.07 2.94
C PHE A 108 -0.29 -6.54 4.04
N GLY A 109 0.00 -6.85 5.31
CA GLY A 109 -0.88 -6.48 6.41
C GLY A 109 -0.94 -4.97 6.70
N SER A 110 0.12 -4.21 6.41
CA SER A 110 0.13 -2.74 6.50
C SER A 110 -0.44 -2.03 5.27
N SER A 111 -0.97 -2.77 4.29
CA SER A 111 -1.70 -2.22 3.13
C SER A 111 -3.19 -2.54 3.17
N CYS A 112 -3.61 -3.51 3.98
CA CYS A 112 -4.96 -4.08 3.96
C CYS A 112 -5.77 -3.70 5.21
N THR A 113 -7.07 -3.53 5.00
CA THR A 113 -8.06 -3.51 6.07
C THR A 113 -8.20 -4.90 6.70
N TYR A 114 -8.61 -4.98 7.97
CA TYR A 114 -8.73 -6.24 8.70
C TYR A 114 -9.64 -7.30 8.02
N PRO A 115 -10.83 -6.99 7.47
CA PRO A 115 -11.62 -8.00 6.75
C PRO A 115 -10.95 -8.50 5.46
N ASN A 116 -10.15 -7.67 4.78
CA ASN A 116 -9.40 -8.09 3.60
C ASN A 116 -8.16 -8.93 3.98
N LEU A 117 -7.51 -8.61 5.10
CA LEU A 117 -6.51 -9.48 5.73
C LEU A 117 -7.10 -10.87 6.06
N GLN A 118 -8.29 -10.93 6.66
CA GLN A 118 -8.98 -12.18 6.98
C GLN A 118 -9.25 -13.02 5.73
N LYS A 119 -9.81 -12.42 4.67
CA LYS A 119 -10.04 -13.11 3.38
C LYS A 119 -8.75 -13.68 2.79
N ALA A 120 -7.66 -12.90 2.79
CA ALA A 120 -6.38 -13.34 2.21
C ALA A 120 -5.63 -14.38 3.08
N ILE A 121 -5.92 -14.44 4.39
CA ILE A 121 -5.45 -15.49 5.31
C ILE A 121 -6.23 -16.80 5.10
N LEU A 122 -7.54 -16.72 4.88
CA LEU A 122 -8.42 -17.88 4.73
C LEU A 122 -8.46 -18.41 3.29
N GLY A 123 -8.19 -17.55 2.30
CA GLY A 123 -7.96 -17.86 0.88
C GLY A 123 -6.57 -18.45 0.62
N SER A 124 -5.98 -18.16 -0.54
CA SER A 124 -4.67 -18.71 -0.95
C SER A 124 -3.68 -17.65 -1.46
N ASP A 125 -4.03 -16.37 -1.40
CA ASP A 125 -3.23 -15.28 -1.95
C ASP A 125 -1.89 -15.13 -1.22
N ILE A 126 -1.94 -15.09 0.12
CA ILE A 126 -0.75 -15.03 0.96
C ILE A 126 0.08 -16.32 0.83
N GLU A 127 -0.56 -17.48 0.78
CA GLU A 127 0.11 -18.79 0.61
C GLU A 127 0.88 -18.87 -0.71
N THR A 128 0.23 -18.50 -1.83
CA THR A 128 0.87 -18.52 -3.15
C THR A 128 1.94 -17.45 -3.29
N SER A 129 1.78 -16.28 -2.68
CA SER A 129 2.82 -15.24 -2.58
C SER A 129 4.07 -15.78 -1.85
N MET A 130 3.90 -16.39 -0.67
CA MET A 130 5.01 -17.02 0.06
C MET A 130 5.69 -18.12 -0.74
N VAL A 131 4.93 -19.03 -1.37
CA VAL A 131 5.50 -20.13 -2.15
C VAL A 131 6.30 -19.61 -3.35
N LYS A 132 5.80 -18.59 -4.08
CA LYS A 132 6.51 -17.93 -5.18
C LYS A 132 7.84 -17.31 -4.70
N ALA A 133 7.83 -16.56 -3.61
CA ALA A 133 9.00 -15.87 -3.09
C ALA A 133 10.05 -16.80 -2.43
N LEU A 134 9.64 -17.94 -1.87
CA LEU A 134 10.53 -18.86 -1.16
C LEU A 134 11.18 -19.92 -2.05
N ASN A 135 10.52 -20.35 -3.13
CA ASN A 135 11.01 -21.40 -4.01
C ASN A 135 12.43 -21.14 -4.60
N PRO A 136 12.84 -19.91 -4.93
CA PRO A 136 14.22 -19.61 -5.35
C PRO A 136 15.29 -19.88 -4.28
N ILE A 137 14.93 -19.86 -2.99
CA ILE A 137 15.85 -20.10 -1.86
C ILE A 137 15.95 -21.61 -1.58
N ALA A 138 14.80 -22.28 -1.51
CA ALA A 138 14.68 -23.72 -1.30
C ALA A 138 13.29 -24.19 -1.74
N LYS A 139 13.20 -25.36 -2.38
CA LYS A 139 11.91 -25.92 -2.82
C LYS A 139 10.96 -26.16 -1.64
N VAL A 140 9.89 -25.36 -1.59
CA VAL A 140 8.85 -25.41 -0.57
C VAL A 140 7.81 -26.45 -0.95
N ARG A 141 7.29 -27.20 0.04
CA ARG A 141 6.12 -28.06 -0.15
C ARG A 141 4.82 -27.41 0.34
N SER A 142 4.91 -26.60 1.38
CA SER A 142 3.80 -25.84 1.95
C SER A 142 4.36 -24.64 2.71
N ALA A 143 3.79 -23.45 2.48
CA ALA A 143 3.98 -22.25 3.29
C ALA A 143 2.59 -21.68 3.56
N VAL A 144 2.18 -21.73 4.82
CA VAL A 144 0.80 -21.47 5.25
C VAL A 144 0.85 -20.74 6.60
N ILE A 145 -0.11 -19.86 6.86
CA ILE A 145 -0.24 -19.27 8.20
C ILE A 145 -0.86 -20.33 9.11
N ALA A 146 -0.08 -20.88 10.06
CA ALA A 146 -0.56 -21.95 10.92
C ALA A 146 -1.51 -21.44 12.03
N LYS A 147 -1.38 -20.16 12.41
CA LYS A 147 -2.26 -19.50 13.37
C LYS A 147 -2.27 -17.99 13.16
N SER A 148 -3.43 -17.34 13.32
CA SER A 148 -3.54 -15.91 13.61
C SER A 148 -4.06 -15.68 15.04
N GLU A 149 -3.63 -14.58 15.66
CA GLU A 149 -4.04 -14.14 17.00
C GLU A 149 -4.30 -12.63 16.95
N LEU A 150 -5.56 -12.22 17.10
CA LEU A 150 -5.90 -10.83 17.35
C LEU A 150 -5.45 -10.46 18.78
N LEU A 151 -4.57 -9.47 18.90
CA LEU A 151 -4.02 -9.02 20.18
C LEU A 151 -4.69 -7.75 20.69
N LYS A 152 -5.07 -6.84 19.78
CA LYS A 152 -5.83 -5.64 20.08
C LYS A 152 -6.82 -5.37 18.93
N SER A 153 -8.09 -5.16 19.26
CA SER A 153 -9.10 -4.67 18.32
C SER A 153 -8.74 -3.29 17.78
N GLY A 154 -9.28 -2.94 16.61
CA GLY A 154 -9.08 -1.64 15.97
C GLY A 154 -9.61 -0.47 16.78
N VAL A 155 -9.24 0.74 16.36
CA VAL A 155 -9.69 1.98 16.99
C VAL A 155 -10.90 2.50 16.22
N VAL A 156 -12.09 2.47 16.84
CA VAL A 156 -13.27 3.12 16.30
C VAL A 156 -13.24 4.59 16.74
N SER A 157 -12.89 5.48 15.82
CA SER A 157 -13.04 6.92 16.02
C SER A 157 -14.52 7.27 16.07
N SER A 158 -14.98 7.90 17.16
CA SER A 158 -16.38 8.33 17.34
C SER A 158 -16.72 9.64 16.61
N GLU A 159 -15.71 10.32 16.06
CA GLU A 159 -15.83 11.63 15.44
C GLU A 159 -15.16 11.61 14.06
N GLY A 160 -15.95 11.87 13.02
CA GLY A 160 -15.53 11.84 11.61
C GLY A 160 -16.33 10.84 10.76
N PRO A 161 -16.37 11.02 9.42
CA PRO A 161 -16.92 10.02 8.50
C PRO A 161 -16.05 8.74 8.52
N THR A 162 -16.66 7.59 8.31
CA THR A 162 -15.95 6.31 8.33
C THR A 162 -15.07 6.13 7.08
N LEU A 163 -14.01 5.32 7.19
CA LEU A 163 -13.12 5.01 6.06
C LEU A 163 -13.89 4.38 4.89
N ASP A 164 -14.90 3.55 5.17
CA ASP A 164 -15.74 2.93 4.14
C ASP A 164 -16.63 3.95 3.41
N GLU A 165 -17.12 5.00 4.10
CA GLU A 165 -17.85 6.11 3.47
C GLU A 165 -16.93 6.97 2.60
N ILE A 166 -15.68 7.21 3.03
CA ILE A 166 -14.66 7.94 2.25
C ILE A 166 -14.33 7.15 0.97
N HIS A 167 -13.95 5.88 1.08
CA HIS A 167 -13.69 5.04 -0.10
C HIS A 167 -14.91 4.93 -1.02
N ALA A 168 -16.13 4.87 -0.47
CA ALA A 168 -17.36 4.87 -1.26
C ALA A 168 -17.65 6.21 -1.96
N ALA A 169 -17.17 7.34 -1.42
CA ALA A 169 -17.21 8.64 -2.09
C ALA A 169 -16.13 8.76 -3.19
N GLU A 170 -14.91 8.31 -2.91
CA GLU A 170 -13.80 8.29 -3.88
C GLU A 170 -14.10 7.40 -5.08
N VAL A 171 -14.63 6.19 -4.88
CA VAL A 171 -15.01 5.28 -5.98
C VAL A 171 -16.16 5.86 -6.82
N LYS A 172 -17.09 6.61 -6.23
CA LYS A 172 -18.13 7.35 -6.98
C LYS A 172 -17.52 8.49 -7.77
N ALA A 173 -16.64 9.30 -7.17
CA ALA A 173 -15.95 10.38 -7.86
C ALA A 173 -15.08 9.86 -9.01
N GLU A 174 -14.36 8.75 -8.83
CA GLU A 174 -13.64 8.07 -9.92
C GLU A 174 -14.58 7.58 -11.03
N ALA A 175 -15.74 7.01 -10.68
CA ALA A 175 -16.72 6.55 -11.66
C ALA A 175 -17.32 7.73 -12.45
N GLU A 176 -17.65 8.84 -11.79
CA GLU A 176 -18.10 10.07 -12.44
C GLU A 176 -17.01 10.71 -13.31
N LEU A 177 -15.76 10.71 -12.88
CA LEU A 177 -14.63 11.22 -13.68
C LEU A 177 -14.34 10.33 -14.88
N LYS A 178 -14.51 9.01 -14.76
CA LYS A 178 -14.42 8.06 -15.89
C LYS A 178 -15.59 8.24 -16.85
N ALA A 179 -16.81 8.39 -16.34
CA ALA A 179 -18.00 8.66 -17.16
C ALA A 179 -17.91 10.02 -17.89
N LYS A 180 -17.45 11.09 -17.23
CA LYS A 180 -17.23 12.41 -17.86
C LYS A 180 -16.13 12.36 -18.92
N LYS A 181 -15.07 11.58 -18.71
CA LYS A 181 -14.03 11.35 -19.74
C LYS A 181 -14.58 10.57 -20.93
N GLN A 182 -15.33 9.50 -20.70
CA GLN A 182 -15.95 8.72 -21.78
C GLN A 182 -17.01 9.52 -22.55
N ALA A 183 -17.80 10.37 -21.87
CA ALA A 183 -18.73 11.29 -22.51
C ALA A 183 -18.00 12.30 -23.41
N ALA A 184 -16.97 12.98 -22.89
CA ALA A 184 -16.15 13.91 -23.66
C ALA A 184 -15.38 13.25 -24.81
N GLU A 185 -15.02 11.96 -24.67
CA GLU A 185 -14.39 11.17 -25.74
C GLU A 185 -15.40 10.78 -26.83
N SER A 186 -16.69 10.57 -26.49
CA SER A 186 -17.76 10.39 -27.48
C SER A 186 -18.28 11.69 -28.12
N GLU A 187 -18.23 12.83 -27.42
CA GLU A 187 -18.64 14.15 -27.96
C GLU A 187 -17.70 14.67 -29.07
N VAL A 188 -16.52 14.05 -29.24
CA VAL A 188 -15.56 14.39 -30.33
C VAL A 188 -15.93 13.73 -31.67
N ASP A 189 -16.69 12.62 -31.67
CA ASP A 189 -17.05 11.91 -32.91
C ASP A 189 -18.36 12.42 -33.55
N GLU A 190 -19.19 13.22 -32.85
CA GLU A 190 -20.50 13.70 -33.34
C GLU A 190 -20.67 15.25 -33.36
N ALA A 191 -19.67 15.99 -33.87
CA ALA A 191 -19.82 17.42 -34.20
C ALA A 191 -19.18 17.78 -35.57
N PRO A 192 -19.87 18.52 -36.47
CA PRO A 192 -19.40 18.72 -37.84
C PRO A 192 -18.46 19.93 -38.05
N THR A 193 -17.50 19.76 -38.96
CA THR A 193 -16.81 20.80 -39.77
C THR A 193 -16.33 22.11 -39.10
N ILE A 194 -15.00 22.22 -39.00
CA ILE A 194 -14.15 23.30 -38.46
C ILE A 194 -14.43 24.75 -38.96
N LEU A 195 -15.33 24.97 -39.91
CA LEU A 195 -15.48 26.25 -40.63
C LEU A 195 -16.14 27.38 -39.83
N GLU A 196 -17.14 27.10 -39.00
CA GLU A 196 -17.90 28.15 -38.28
C GLU A 196 -17.14 28.76 -37.08
N ALA A 197 -16.10 28.09 -36.59
CA ALA A 197 -15.31 28.57 -35.45
C ALA A 197 -14.37 29.75 -35.79
N ALA A 198 -14.13 30.03 -37.07
CA ALA A 198 -13.23 31.10 -37.51
C ALA A 198 -13.86 32.49 -37.38
N GLU A 199 -15.10 32.68 -37.84
CA GLU A 199 -15.78 33.99 -37.89
C GLU A 199 -16.05 34.58 -36.50
N ALA A 200 -16.13 33.75 -35.46
CA ALA A 200 -16.34 34.19 -34.09
C ALA A 200 -15.15 34.97 -33.50
N MET A 201 -13.91 34.61 -33.86
CA MET A 201 -12.70 35.22 -33.27
C MET A 201 -12.32 36.57 -33.89
N GLU A 202 -12.70 36.82 -35.14
CA GLU A 202 -12.36 38.08 -35.84
C GLU A 202 -13.11 39.29 -35.24
N SER A 203 -14.30 39.07 -34.68
CA SER A 203 -15.18 40.12 -34.14
C SER A 203 -14.80 40.72 -32.77
N ILE A 204 -13.82 40.11 -32.07
CA ILE A 204 -13.44 40.51 -30.69
C ILE A 204 -12.08 41.23 -30.64
N SER A 205 -11.22 41.05 -31.65
CA SER A 205 -9.87 41.63 -31.70
C SER A 205 -9.85 43.16 -31.78
N GLU A 206 -10.92 43.79 -32.28
CA GLU A 206 -10.98 45.24 -32.56
C GLU A 206 -11.32 46.12 -31.33
N LYS A 207 -11.43 45.55 -30.12
CA LYS A 207 -12.15 46.22 -29.01
C LYS A 207 -11.45 46.34 -27.64
N VAL A 208 -10.16 46.00 -27.56
CA VAL A 208 -9.41 45.98 -26.28
C VAL A 208 -8.11 46.82 -26.35
N SER A 209 -7.92 47.60 -27.41
CA SER A 209 -6.71 48.41 -27.62
C SER A 209 -6.80 49.83 -27.06
N GLU A 210 -7.16 50.01 -25.78
CA GLU A 210 -7.05 51.29 -25.06
C GLU A 210 -7.01 51.10 -23.53
N THR A 211 -6.33 52.02 -22.81
CA THR A 211 -6.06 52.05 -21.34
C THR A 211 -5.23 50.87 -20.77
N SER A 212 -3.92 51.01 -20.48
CA SER A 212 -3.22 51.79 -19.42
C SER A 212 -3.45 51.21 -18.00
N SER A 213 -2.49 50.97 -17.08
CA SER A 213 -1.01 50.95 -16.98
C SER A 213 -0.69 50.95 -15.46
N GLU A 214 0.58 50.90 -15.03
CA GLU A 214 1.06 51.10 -13.63
C GLU A 214 0.75 49.96 -12.61
N GLU A 215 1.37 49.95 -11.40
CA GLU A 215 2.78 49.61 -11.13
C GLU A 215 3.04 49.30 -9.62
N ILE A 216 4.13 48.55 -9.32
CA ILE A 216 5.02 48.63 -8.13
C ILE A 216 4.52 48.27 -6.69
N SER A 217 5.38 47.54 -5.94
CA SER A 217 5.52 47.44 -4.45
C SER A 217 4.42 46.74 -3.61
N ASP A 218 4.66 46.15 -2.43
CA ASP A 218 5.82 45.48 -1.75
C ASP A 218 5.23 44.67 -0.53
N GLU A 219 5.85 44.23 0.58
CA GLU A 219 7.20 44.41 1.21
C GLU A 219 7.60 43.12 2.02
N LYS A 220 8.15 43.26 3.23
CA LYS A 220 8.58 42.18 4.16
C LYS A 220 8.38 42.56 5.63
N GLU A 221 8.05 41.58 6.48
CA GLU A 221 8.57 41.45 7.85
C GLU A 221 8.73 39.95 8.18
N GLY A 222 9.67 39.48 9.02
CA GLY A 222 10.77 40.19 9.68
C GLY A 222 11.25 39.46 10.95
N ILE A 223 12.53 39.68 11.33
CA ILE A 223 13.17 39.37 12.64
C ILE A 223 13.54 37.88 12.91
N ALA A 224 14.72 37.51 13.44
CA ALA A 224 16.14 37.92 13.27
C ALA A 224 17.05 37.01 14.15
N ASN A 225 18.39 37.17 14.04
CA ASN A 225 19.47 36.62 14.89
C ASN A 225 19.76 35.10 14.75
N ASP A 226 20.99 34.54 14.69
CA ASP A 226 22.41 34.97 14.55
C ASP A 226 23.18 33.67 14.09
N GLU A 227 24.39 33.59 13.50
CA GLU A 227 25.44 34.53 13.03
C GLU A 227 26.36 33.81 11.98
N ASP A 228 27.15 34.56 11.20
CA ASP A 228 28.40 34.23 10.44
C ASP A 228 28.51 33.30 9.17
N GLU A 229 29.44 33.76 8.30
CA GLU A 229 30.18 33.19 7.14
C GLU A 229 29.52 32.74 5.78
N SER A 230 29.83 33.53 4.74
CA SER A 230 29.95 33.18 3.30
C SER A 230 28.73 32.69 2.50
N VAL A 231 27.92 33.63 2.00
CA VAL A 231 26.88 33.35 0.99
C VAL A 231 27.48 33.40 -0.44
N SER A 232 27.78 32.23 -1.01
CA SER A 232 27.66 32.03 -2.46
C SER A 232 26.18 31.92 -2.84
N GLU A 233 25.80 32.30 -4.06
CA GLU A 233 24.43 32.17 -4.55
C GLU A 233 24.03 30.68 -4.65
N GLU A 234 23.33 30.15 -3.64
CA GLU A 234 22.86 28.76 -3.59
C GLU A 234 21.73 28.51 -4.60
N VAL A 235 22.12 28.24 -5.85
CA VAL A 235 21.20 27.84 -6.91
C VAL A 235 20.95 26.33 -6.84
N ASP A 236 19.68 25.97 -6.61
CA ASP A 236 19.25 24.62 -6.27
C ASP A 236 19.30 23.64 -7.46
N TYR A 237 20.51 23.21 -7.85
CA TYR A 237 20.77 22.38 -9.04
C TYR A 237 20.03 21.03 -9.07
N GLN A 238 19.55 20.56 -7.91
CA GLN A 238 18.72 19.36 -7.82
C GLN A 238 17.38 19.51 -8.54
N SER A 239 16.80 20.72 -8.58
CA SER A 239 15.52 21.01 -9.25
C SER A 239 15.65 20.99 -10.79
N MET A 240 16.77 21.47 -11.32
CA MET A 240 16.98 21.75 -12.74
C MET A 240 16.94 20.51 -13.63
N THR A 241 16.60 20.67 -14.90
CA THR A 241 16.57 19.56 -15.87
C THR A 241 17.95 19.25 -16.46
N VAL A 242 18.15 18.03 -16.97
CA VAL A 242 19.41 17.59 -17.58
C VAL A 242 19.93 18.50 -18.71
N PRO A 243 19.13 19.06 -19.65
CA PRO A 243 19.65 20.02 -20.62
C PRO A 243 20.17 21.31 -19.97
N GLN A 244 19.42 21.90 -19.02
CA GLN A 244 19.84 23.13 -18.31
C GLN A 244 21.16 22.93 -17.55
N LEU A 245 21.34 21.79 -16.87
CA LEU A 245 22.60 21.44 -16.19
C LEU A 245 23.77 21.34 -17.18
N LYS A 246 23.54 20.87 -18.41
CA LYS A 246 24.57 20.82 -19.46
C LYS A 246 24.87 22.20 -20.06
N GLU A 247 23.91 23.10 -20.11
CA GLU A 247 24.11 24.49 -20.53
C GLU A 247 24.95 25.26 -19.50
N LEU A 248 24.65 25.10 -18.21
CA LEU A 248 25.46 25.65 -17.11
C LEU A 248 26.89 25.10 -17.11
N LEU A 249 27.07 23.77 -17.26
CA LEU A 249 28.40 23.17 -17.36
C LEU A 249 29.17 23.64 -18.61
N LYS A 250 28.49 23.84 -19.75
CA LYS A 250 29.07 24.37 -20.98
C LYS A 250 29.51 25.83 -20.81
N ALA A 251 28.73 26.66 -20.11
CA ALA A 251 29.11 28.03 -19.74
C ALA A 251 30.32 28.04 -18.78
N ALA A 252 30.37 27.09 -17.83
CA ALA A 252 31.50 26.90 -16.91
C ALA A 252 32.71 26.17 -17.53
N GLY A 253 32.69 25.82 -18.83
CA GLY A 253 33.77 25.09 -19.51
C GLY A 253 34.00 23.64 -19.04
N LYS A 254 33.08 23.08 -18.25
CA LYS A 254 33.17 21.73 -17.65
C LYS A 254 32.56 20.65 -18.57
N PRO A 255 32.98 19.38 -18.47
CA PRO A 255 32.50 18.30 -19.34
C PRO A 255 31.03 17.95 -19.10
N VAL A 256 30.26 17.80 -20.19
CA VAL A 256 28.79 17.62 -20.20
C VAL A 256 28.31 16.16 -20.25
N SER A 257 29.15 15.21 -19.84
CA SER A 257 28.91 13.77 -19.92
C SER A 257 28.60 13.13 -18.56
N GLY A 258 27.63 12.21 -18.51
CA GLY A 258 27.21 11.54 -17.27
C GLY A 258 25.70 11.46 -17.08
N LYS A 259 25.28 10.98 -15.91
CA LYS A 259 23.91 11.04 -15.37
C LYS A 259 23.66 12.39 -14.67
N LYS A 260 22.44 12.62 -14.17
CA LYS A 260 22.07 13.88 -13.50
C LYS A 260 22.96 14.18 -12.27
N SER A 261 23.25 13.15 -11.46
CA SER A 261 24.19 13.18 -10.33
C SER A 261 25.53 13.81 -10.71
N ASP A 262 26.20 13.21 -11.69
CA ASP A 262 27.54 13.57 -12.14
C ASP A 262 27.58 14.95 -12.82
N LEU A 263 26.43 15.53 -13.20
CA LEU A 263 26.32 16.91 -13.69
C LEU A 263 26.10 17.92 -12.55
N ILE A 264 25.43 17.51 -11.46
CA ILE A 264 25.22 18.33 -10.25
C ILE A 264 26.51 18.40 -9.43
N GLU A 265 27.16 17.27 -9.16
CA GLU A 265 28.45 17.17 -8.43
C GLU A 265 29.50 18.13 -9.02
N ARG A 266 29.60 18.17 -10.35
CA ARG A 266 30.52 19.06 -11.06
C ARG A 266 30.12 20.54 -11.03
N LEU A 267 28.88 20.88 -10.68
CA LEU A 267 28.44 22.26 -10.46
C LEU A 267 28.63 22.68 -9.00
N THR A 268 28.29 21.83 -8.03
CA THR A 268 28.50 22.08 -6.59
C THR A 268 30.00 22.09 -6.21
N GLY A 269 30.84 21.32 -6.90
CA GLY A 269 32.29 21.30 -6.70
C GLY A 269 32.80 20.19 -5.79
N GLU A 270 32.00 19.14 -5.56
CA GLU A 270 32.37 17.90 -4.86
C GLU A 270 33.08 16.88 -5.79
#